data_AF-A0A6N8A3M4-F1
#
_entry.id   AF-A0A6N8A3M4-F1
#
_cell.length_a   1.000
_cell.length_b   1.000
_cell.length_c   1.000
_cell.angle_alpha   90.00
_cell.angle_beta   90.00
_cell.angle_gamma   90.00
#
_symmetry.space_group_name_H-M   'P 1'
#
loop_
_entity.id
_entity.type
_entity.pdbx_description
1 polymer ?
#
loop_
_entity_poly.entity_id
_entity_poly.type
_entity_poly.pdbx_seq_one_letter_code
_entity_poly.pdbx_strand_id
1 'polypeptide(L)'
;MNRLVKISTLISLILVPGFASAIGFGVGIRPAYQTTVTPMDGGVYEVATSGSTAPVTYWCGIGDFAIRTLRTSATQRIYIYRAYEPGVRTVQFSLTPPAGADTSPGYSVTVKRVGANMTAASAQGYCYDNFMDLGF
;
A
#
# COMPACT_ATOMS: atom_id res chain seq x y z
N MET A 1 -51.52 45.64 -20.99
CA MET A 1 -50.50 46.50 -21.63
C MET A 1 -49.24 46.45 -20.77
N ASN A 2 -48.10 46.09 -21.38
CA ASN A 2 -46.71 46.21 -20.90
C ASN A 2 -46.25 45.22 -19.80
N ARG A 3 -45.63 44.07 -20.14
CA ARG A 3 -44.23 43.79 -20.54
C ARG A 3 -43.23 43.74 -19.36
N LEU A 4 -42.66 42.54 -19.18
CA LEU A 4 -41.32 42.20 -18.65
C LEU A 4 -41.16 42.45 -17.15
N VAL A 5 -40.79 41.46 -16.32
CA VAL A 5 -39.45 40.86 -16.27
C VAL A 5 -39.54 39.38 -15.84
N LYS A 6 -39.05 38.48 -16.70
CA LYS A 6 -38.69 37.10 -16.34
C LYS A 6 -37.38 37.15 -15.56
N ILE A 7 -37.42 36.93 -14.25
CA ILE A 7 -36.20 36.72 -13.46
C ILE A 7 -35.94 35.21 -13.45
N SER A 8 -35.13 34.78 -14.42
CA SER A 8 -34.63 33.42 -14.53
C SER A 8 -33.77 33.06 -13.33
N THR A 9 -34.15 31.95 -12.71
CA THR A 9 -33.36 31.08 -11.84
C THR A 9 -32.00 30.75 -12.45
N LEU A 10 -30.93 30.96 -11.67
CA LEU A 10 -29.65 30.26 -11.82
C LEU A 10 -28.94 30.24 -10.46
N ILE A 11 -29.33 29.26 -9.64
CA ILE A 11 -28.53 28.85 -8.47
C ILE A 11 -27.44 27.94 -9.03
N SER A 12 -26.23 28.47 -9.18
CA SER A 12 -25.06 27.67 -9.52
C SER A 12 -24.72 26.75 -8.35
N LEU A 13 -25.11 25.48 -8.47
CA LEU A 13 -24.67 24.39 -7.62
C LEU A 13 -23.18 24.13 -7.91
N ILE A 14 -22.29 24.70 -7.09
CA ILE A 14 -20.87 24.39 -7.15
C ILE A 14 -20.68 23.00 -6.53
N LEU A 15 -20.77 21.96 -7.36
CA LEU A 15 -20.17 20.65 -7.07
C LEU A 15 -18.66 20.82 -7.19
N VAL A 16 -18.00 21.21 -6.10
CA VAL A 16 -16.61 20.81 -5.92
C VAL A 16 -16.68 19.39 -5.38
N PRO A 17 -16.36 18.34 -6.14
CA PRO A 17 -15.78 17.15 -5.53
C PRO A 17 -14.43 17.62 -5.00
N GLY A 18 -14.44 18.20 -3.80
CA GLY A 18 -13.23 18.32 -3.02
C GLY A 18 -12.82 16.89 -2.79
N PHE A 19 -11.85 16.44 -3.58
CA PHE A 19 -11.06 15.27 -3.29
C PHE A 19 -10.54 15.49 -1.88
N ALA A 20 -11.30 14.99 -0.90
CA ALA A 20 -10.79 14.76 0.42
C ALA A 20 -9.72 13.69 0.21
N SER A 21 -8.50 14.12 -0.11
CA SER A 21 -7.31 13.38 0.23
C SER A 21 -7.31 13.33 1.75
N ALA A 22 -8.14 12.44 2.30
CA ALA A 22 -7.89 11.90 3.61
C ALA A 22 -6.52 11.25 3.47
N ILE A 23 -5.50 11.96 3.97
CA ILE A 23 -4.30 11.32 4.51
C ILE A 23 -4.82 10.33 5.56
N GLY A 24 -5.19 9.15 5.07
CA GLY A 24 -5.62 8.04 5.87
C GLY A 24 -4.43 7.66 6.72
N PHE A 25 -4.49 7.98 8.01
CA PHE A 25 -3.61 7.40 9.00
C PHE A 25 -3.85 5.88 8.97
N GLY A 26 -3.08 5.17 8.16
CA GLY A 26 -3.01 3.71 8.16
C GLY A 26 -2.25 3.25 9.40
N VAL A 27 -2.91 3.31 10.57
CA VAL A 27 -2.27 2.97 11.84
C VAL A 27 -2.30 1.47 12.07
N GLY A 28 -1.42 0.77 11.37
CA GLY A 28 -0.96 -0.58 11.73
C GLY A 28 0.41 -0.51 12.38
N ILE A 29 0.59 0.31 13.42
CA ILE A 29 1.90 0.43 14.09
C ILE A 29 2.12 -0.83 14.94
N ARG A 30 2.91 -1.77 14.42
CA ARG A 30 3.60 -2.74 15.27
C ARG A 30 4.87 -2.07 15.79
N PRO A 31 5.06 -1.93 17.12
CA PRO A 31 6.25 -1.26 17.66
C PRO A 31 7.58 -1.85 17.16
N ALA A 32 7.61 -3.15 16.86
CA ALA A 32 8.80 -3.84 16.36
C ALA A 32 9.14 -3.51 14.89
N TYR A 33 8.14 -3.16 14.08
CA TYR A 33 8.29 -2.88 12.66
C TYR A 33 7.56 -1.56 12.37
N GLN A 34 8.24 -0.45 12.65
CA GLN A 34 7.71 0.90 12.42
C GLN A 34 7.50 1.12 10.91
N THR A 35 6.34 0.70 10.43
CA THR A 35 5.91 0.76 9.04
C THR A 35 4.62 1.52 8.92
N THR A 36 4.49 2.28 7.83
CA THR A 36 3.27 3.00 7.47
C THR A 36 2.82 2.52 6.11
N VAL A 37 1.55 2.15 5.98
CA VAL A 37 0.97 1.72 4.71
C VAL A 37 -0.02 2.78 4.23
N THR A 38 0.23 3.29 3.02
CA THR A 38 -0.56 4.35 2.38
C THR A 38 -1.22 3.77 1.13
N PRO A 39 -2.56 3.68 1.07
CA PRO A 39 -3.26 3.32 -0.17
C PRO A 39 -3.00 4.36 -1.26
N MET A 40 -2.74 3.89 -2.48
CA MET A 40 -2.59 4.69 -3.69
C MET A 40 -3.69 4.35 -4.70
N ASP A 41 -3.73 5.07 -5.81
CA ASP A 41 -4.64 4.77 -6.91
C ASP A 41 -4.37 3.39 -7.51
N GLY A 42 -5.43 2.76 -8.04
CA GLY A 42 -5.31 1.50 -8.78
C GLY A 42 -5.06 0.26 -7.91
N GLY A 43 -5.38 0.29 -6.61
CA GLY A 43 -5.20 -0.86 -5.72
C GLY A 43 -3.72 -1.16 -5.40
N VAL A 44 -2.90 -0.11 -5.46
CA VAL A 44 -1.50 -0.11 -5.06
C VAL A 44 -1.38 0.42 -3.63
N TYR A 45 -0.44 -0.12 -2.86
CA TYR A 45 -0.21 0.26 -1.48
C TYR A 45 1.27 0.56 -1.29
N GLU A 46 1.58 1.79 -0.90
CA GLU A 46 2.95 2.19 -0.57
C GLU A 46 3.25 1.86 0.89
N VAL A 47 4.40 1.25 1.13
CA VAL A 47 4.89 0.92 2.46
C VAL A 47 6.18 1.70 2.71
N ALA A 48 6.16 2.55 3.72
CA ALA A 48 7.31 3.30 4.20
C ALA A 48 7.80 2.73 5.54
N THR A 49 9.10 2.81 5.80
CA THR A 49 9.70 2.38 7.07
C THR A 49 10.52 3.49 7.71
N SER A 50 10.45 3.63 9.04
CA SER A 50 11.23 4.63 9.79
C SER A 50 12.40 4.04 10.58
N GLY A 51 12.45 2.73 10.81
CA GLY A 51 13.45 2.08 11.67
C GLY A 51 14.38 1.07 11.01
N SER A 52 13.99 0.45 9.89
CA SER A 52 14.78 -0.60 9.23
C SER A 52 14.54 -0.61 7.72
N THR A 53 15.61 -0.82 6.94
CA THR A 53 15.52 -1.03 5.48
C THR A 53 15.50 -2.51 5.11
N ALA A 54 15.39 -3.42 6.09
CA ALA A 54 15.36 -4.84 5.83
C ALA A 54 14.10 -5.23 5.02
N PRO A 55 14.22 -6.08 3.99
CA PRO A 55 13.08 -6.52 3.18
C PRO A 55 11.90 -7.07 4.01
N VAL A 56 12.22 -7.80 5.08
CA VAL A 56 11.23 -8.40 6.00
C VAL A 56 10.32 -7.36 6.66
N THR A 57 10.83 -6.15 6.91
CA THR A 57 10.05 -5.06 7.52
C THR A 57 8.94 -4.58 6.58
N TYR A 58 9.24 -4.43 5.28
CA TYR A 58 8.24 -4.07 4.27
C TYR A 58 7.19 -5.18 4.08
N TRP A 59 7.63 -6.44 4.01
CA TRP A 59 6.73 -7.59 3.87
C TRP A 59 5.83 -7.77 5.10
N CYS A 60 6.37 -7.59 6.30
CA CYS A 60 5.57 -7.54 7.51
C CYS A 60 4.48 -6.45 7.42
N GLY A 61 4.87 -5.22 7.11
CA GLY A 61 3.92 -4.09 7.03
C GLY A 61 2.75 -4.36 6.09
N ILE A 62 3.04 -4.77 4.84
CA ILE A 62 1.97 -5.06 3.88
C ILE A 62 1.17 -6.32 4.22
N GLY A 63 1.82 -7.35 4.78
CA GLY A 63 1.16 -8.60 5.17
C GLY A 63 0.17 -8.38 6.32
N ASP A 64 0.59 -7.65 7.36
CA ASP A 64 -0.30 -7.29 8.47
C ASP A 64 -1.45 -6.41 8.01
N PHE A 65 -1.18 -5.44 7.14
CA PHE A 65 -2.20 -4.59 6.54
C PHE A 65 -3.20 -5.40 5.70
N ALA A 66 -2.74 -6.30 4.84
CA ALA A 66 -3.60 -7.13 4.00
C ALA A 66 -4.53 -8.03 4.84
N ILE A 67 -3.99 -8.71 5.86
CA ILE A 67 -4.78 -9.62 6.70
C ILE A 67 -5.70 -8.86 7.67
N ARG A 68 -5.19 -7.85 8.38
CA ARG A 68 -5.93 -7.21 9.48
C ARG A 68 -6.81 -6.05 9.03
N THR A 69 -6.37 -5.31 8.02
CA THR A 69 -7.08 -4.11 7.54
C THR A 69 -7.92 -4.44 6.31
N LEU A 70 -7.31 -5.01 5.27
CA LEU A 70 -8.04 -5.36 4.03
C LEU A 70 -8.85 -6.66 4.16
N ARG A 71 -8.59 -7.48 5.20
CA ARG A 71 -9.27 -8.76 5.45
C ARG A 71 -9.18 -9.73 4.26
N THR A 72 -8.04 -9.73 3.57
CA THR A 72 -7.80 -10.65 2.45
C THR A 72 -7.69 -12.10 2.92
N SER A 73 -7.89 -13.06 2.01
CA SER A 73 -7.53 -14.46 2.26
C SER A 73 -6.05 -14.59 2.65
N ALA A 74 -5.73 -15.55 3.51
CA ALA A 74 -4.35 -15.95 3.84
C ALA A 74 -3.52 -16.32 2.61
N THR A 75 -4.17 -16.89 1.58
CA THR A 75 -3.54 -17.32 0.32
C THR A 75 -3.48 -16.22 -0.73
N GLN A 76 -4.05 -15.03 -0.47
CA GLN A 76 -3.97 -13.89 -1.38
C GLN A 76 -2.51 -13.56 -1.66
N ARG A 77 -2.13 -13.48 -2.94
CA ARG A 77 -0.77 -13.09 -3.33
C ARG A 77 -0.63 -11.58 -3.27
N ILE A 78 0.52 -11.14 -2.77
CA ILE A 78 0.94 -9.75 -2.70
C ILE A 78 2.21 -9.63 -3.53
N TYR A 79 2.22 -8.67 -4.45
CA TYR A 79 3.27 -8.47 -5.44
C TYR A 79 3.95 -7.14 -5.23
N ILE A 80 5.26 -7.08 -5.48
CA ILE A 80 5.98 -5.80 -5.60
C ILE A 80 5.57 -5.16 -6.93
N TYR A 81 4.89 -4.02 -6.83
CA TYR A 81 4.49 -3.19 -7.96
C TYR A 81 5.59 -2.20 -8.34
N ARG A 82 6.24 -1.58 -7.34
CA ARG A 82 7.44 -0.76 -7.51
C ARG A 82 8.48 -1.20 -6.49
N ALA A 83 9.66 -1.55 -7.00
CA ALA A 83 10.77 -2.01 -6.18
C ALA A 83 11.32 -0.89 -5.28
N TYR A 84 12.00 -1.30 -4.22
CA TYR A 84 12.71 -0.40 -3.32
C TYR A 84 13.69 0.49 -4.07
N GLU A 85 13.58 1.80 -3.85
CA GLU A 85 14.51 2.79 -4.37
C GLU A 85 15.35 3.39 -3.23
N PRO A 86 16.69 3.32 -3.32
CA PRO A 86 17.57 3.97 -2.36
C PRO A 86 17.25 5.47 -2.24
N GLY A 87 17.11 5.96 -1.01
CA GLY A 87 16.82 7.37 -0.73
C GLY A 87 15.34 7.66 -0.44
N VAL A 88 14.40 6.95 -1.08
CA VAL A 88 12.95 7.13 -0.84
C VAL A 88 12.47 6.28 0.34
N ARG A 89 13.09 5.11 0.55
CA ARG A 89 12.73 4.14 1.63
C ARG A 89 11.27 3.69 1.60
N THR A 90 10.72 3.57 0.39
CA THR A 90 9.38 3.03 0.17
C THR A 90 9.41 1.87 -0.82
N VAL A 91 8.41 1.00 -0.71
CA VAL A 91 8.13 -0.09 -1.65
C VAL A 91 6.64 -0.04 -1.93
N GLN A 92 6.24 -0.23 -3.20
CA GLN A 92 4.84 -0.29 -3.55
C GLN A 92 4.43 -1.72 -3.84
N PHE A 93 3.30 -2.12 -3.27
CA PHE A 93 2.73 -3.45 -3.40
C PHE A 93 1.37 -3.40 -4.09
N SER A 94 0.96 -4.52 -4.67
CA SER A 94 -0.38 -4.72 -5.22
C SER A 94 -0.89 -6.12 -4.89
N LEU A 95 -2.21 -6.28 -4.83
CA LEU A 95 -2.86 -7.59 -4.74
C LEU A 95 -3.07 -8.24 -6.12
N THR A 96 -2.76 -7.51 -7.20
CA THR A 96 -2.80 -7.98 -8.58
C THR A 96 -1.40 -8.03 -9.17
N PRO A 97 -1.11 -8.99 -10.07
CA PRO A 97 0.20 -9.09 -10.69
C PRO A 97 0.50 -7.85 -11.56
N PRO A 98 1.69 -7.25 -11.45
CA PRO A 98 2.10 -6.14 -12.32
C PRO A 98 2.23 -6.62 -13.77
N ALA A 99 1.75 -5.83 -14.73
CA ALA A 99 1.81 -6.17 -16.15
C ALA A 99 3.28 -6.28 -16.62
N GLY A 100 3.60 -7.37 -17.34
CA GLY A 100 4.92 -7.59 -17.92
C GLY A 100 6.03 -7.95 -16.93
N ALA A 101 5.72 -8.11 -15.64
CA ALA A 101 6.70 -8.53 -14.64
C ALA A 101 6.78 -10.07 -14.52
N ASP A 102 7.97 -10.59 -14.23
CA ASP A 102 8.14 -12.00 -13.87
C ASP A 102 7.58 -12.25 -12.47
N THR A 103 6.48 -13.00 -12.39
CA THR A 103 5.83 -13.38 -11.14
C THR A 103 6.20 -14.76 -10.64
N SER A 104 7.22 -15.39 -11.23
CA SER A 104 7.71 -16.69 -10.77
C SER A 104 8.11 -16.61 -9.29
N PRO A 105 7.69 -17.58 -8.46
CA PRO A 105 8.07 -17.64 -7.06
C PRO A 105 9.59 -17.70 -6.92
N GLY A 106 10.16 -16.85 -6.06
CA GLY A 106 11.56 -16.90 -5.68
C GLY A 106 11.72 -17.44 -4.26
N TYR A 107 12.91 -17.96 -3.96
CA TYR A 107 13.25 -18.49 -2.62
C TYR A 107 13.76 -17.42 -1.65
N SER A 108 14.07 -16.22 -2.13
CA SER A 108 14.64 -15.14 -1.33
C SER A 108 13.63 -14.04 -1.02
N VAL A 109 13.64 -13.54 0.23
CA VAL A 109 12.87 -12.37 0.64
C VAL A 109 13.53 -11.12 0.06
N THR A 110 12.89 -10.50 -0.92
CA THR A 110 13.42 -9.31 -1.62
C THR A 110 12.39 -8.21 -1.70
N VAL A 111 12.85 -6.97 -1.80
CA VAL A 111 12.06 -5.79 -2.18
C VAL A 111 12.58 -5.13 -3.46
N LYS A 112 13.59 -5.72 -4.11
CA LYS A 112 14.34 -5.10 -5.21
C LYS A 112 13.89 -5.52 -6.60
N ARG A 113 12.87 -6.38 -6.70
CA ARG A 113 12.41 -6.96 -7.98
C ARG A 113 10.91 -6.78 -8.14
N VAL A 114 10.50 -6.06 -9.18
CA VAL A 114 9.08 -5.97 -9.56
C VAL A 114 8.56 -7.37 -9.89
N GLY A 115 7.35 -7.68 -9.44
CA GLY A 115 6.72 -8.99 -9.62
C GLY A 115 7.13 -10.05 -8.59
N ALA A 116 8.18 -9.83 -7.79
CA ALA A 116 8.42 -10.71 -6.63
C ALA A 116 7.21 -10.67 -5.70
N ASN A 117 6.83 -11.84 -5.20
CA ASN A 117 5.53 -12.00 -4.57
C ASN A 117 5.48 -13.20 -3.62
N MET A 118 4.59 -13.12 -2.64
CA MET A 118 4.31 -14.17 -1.67
C MET A 118 2.86 -14.07 -1.18
N THR A 119 2.41 -15.03 -0.37
CA THR A 119 1.07 -14.99 0.21
C THR A 119 0.98 -13.97 1.35
N ALA A 120 -0.21 -13.44 1.60
CA ALA A 120 -0.48 -12.52 2.69
C ALA A 120 -0.13 -13.13 4.05
N ALA A 121 -0.37 -14.43 4.24
CA ALA A 121 0.04 -15.13 5.46
C ALA A 121 1.57 -15.24 5.60
N SER A 122 2.30 -15.58 4.54
CA SER A 122 3.77 -15.61 4.58
C SER A 122 4.35 -14.22 4.87
N ALA A 123 3.81 -13.19 4.23
CA ALA A 123 4.20 -11.80 4.46
C ALA A 123 3.97 -11.38 5.92
N GLN A 124 2.78 -11.66 6.47
CA GLN A 124 2.46 -11.36 7.88
C GLN A 124 3.30 -12.19 8.85
N GLY A 125 3.70 -13.40 8.47
CA GLY A 125 4.58 -14.27 9.27
C GLY A 125 5.87 -13.56 9.70
N TYR A 126 6.45 -12.75 8.82
CA TYR A 126 7.64 -11.94 9.14
C TYR A 126 7.42 -10.93 10.27
N CYS A 127 6.18 -10.57 10.59
CA CYS A 127 5.89 -9.72 11.75
C CYS A 127 6.05 -10.43 13.10
N TYR A 128 6.14 -11.75 13.10
CA TYR A 128 6.26 -12.58 14.30
C TYR A 128 7.55 -13.40 14.31
N ASP A 129 8.21 -13.54 13.17
CA ASP A 129 9.57 -14.04 13.11
C ASP A 129 10.49 -13.07 13.85
N ASN A 130 10.93 -13.48 15.04
CA ASN A 130 12.01 -12.85 15.78
C ASN A 130 13.33 -13.23 15.09
N PHE A 131 13.59 -12.69 13.90
CA PHE A 131 14.97 -12.67 13.42
C PHE A 131 15.72 -11.69 14.32
N MET A 132 16.39 -12.24 15.33
CA MET A 132 17.57 -11.62 15.90
C MET A 132 18.46 -11.21 14.72
N ASP A 133 18.70 -9.91 14.62
CA ASP A 133 19.54 -9.25 13.64
C ASP A 133 20.94 -9.90 13.66
N LEU A 134 21.15 -10.92 12.83
CA LEU A 134 22.48 -11.40 12.54
C LEU A 134 23.01 -10.52 11.41
N GLY A 135 23.57 -9.38 11.81
CA GLY A 135 24.23 -8.44 10.93
C GLY A 135 25.35 -9.11 10.13
N PHE A 136 25.04 -9.48 8.89
CA PHE A 136 26.00 -9.82 7.85
C PHE A 136 26.03 -8.71 6.80
#